data_AF-A0ABD1E6K8-F1
#
_entry.id   AF-A0ABD1E6K8-F1
#
_cell.length_a   1.000
_cell.length_b   1.000
_cell.length_c   1.000
_cell.angle_alpha   90.00
_cell.angle_beta   90.00
_cell.angle_gamma   90.00
#
_symmetry.space_group_name_H-M   'P 1'
#
loop_
_entity.id
_entity.type
_entity.pdbx_description
1 polymer ?
#
loop_
_entity_poly.entity_id
_entity_poly.type
_entity_poly.pdbx_seq_one_letter_code
_entity_poly.pdbx_strand_id
1 'polypeptide(L)'
;MRGKHMNQKKVDDNIKNGIRRHIDSIPRIESHYLRQQTSREFIYSGKSLSELFRDYKRDCDMKQVPSDQCDLCNSYRNALGDHKEQLAEKYDLHQKEKELSRLEKQMDKEKIKENFIVACYDLQAVLPSPRGDTSIFYYKSKLNSFNFTICEMKSGKVECFFWHEAHGGRGANEIGTCVLKYLQETAESVNTEELEVIFYSDNCCGQQKNRFLFGMYMHAVAKLKIKAITHKFLIRGHTQNEGDNAHSVIEKAVKRYLKSGPIYEPSNYVSIIRSAKKTGGTFFITFRIFLTQFLQVRHIPLTK
;
A
#
# COMPACT_ATOMS: atom_id res chain seq x y z
N MET A 1 10.46 29.27 -2.89
CA MET A 1 11.82 28.73 -3.09
C MET A 1 11.84 27.27 -2.68
N ARG A 2 11.97 26.31 -3.61
CA ARG A 2 12.14 24.89 -3.26
C ARG A 2 13.62 24.65 -2.94
N GLY A 3 13.93 24.44 -1.66
CA GLY A 3 15.29 24.08 -1.23
C GLY A 3 15.72 22.74 -1.81
N LYS A 4 16.89 22.69 -2.44
CA LYS A 4 17.58 21.44 -2.80
C LYS A 4 18.05 20.76 -1.51
N HIS A 5 17.22 19.94 -0.90
CA HIS A 5 17.66 19.07 0.19
C HIS A 5 18.28 17.79 -0.39
N MET A 6 19.55 17.54 -0.03
CA MET A 6 20.34 16.33 -0.34
C MET A 6 19.85 15.07 0.42
N ASN A 7 18.54 14.96 0.70
CA ASN A 7 17.91 13.87 1.45
C ASN A 7 17.12 12.91 0.56
N GLN A 8 17.46 12.80 -0.73
CA GLN A 8 16.87 11.78 -1.57
C GLN A 8 17.51 10.42 -1.25
N LYS A 9 16.69 9.43 -0.88
CA LYS A 9 17.13 8.03 -0.73
C LYS A 9 17.85 7.63 -2.02
N LYS A 10 19.16 7.39 -1.93
CA LYS A 10 19.94 6.87 -3.06
C LYS A 10 19.50 5.43 -3.28
N VAL A 11 19.17 5.10 -4.53
CA VAL A 11 18.98 3.71 -4.94
C VAL A 11 20.27 2.95 -4.65
N ASP A 12 20.14 1.75 -4.07
CA ASP A 12 21.26 0.88 -3.74
C ASP A 12 22.17 0.66 -4.95
N ASP A 13 23.49 0.76 -4.74
CA ASP A 13 24.44 0.67 -5.84
C ASP A 13 24.47 -0.72 -6.50
N ASN A 14 24.06 -1.78 -5.80
CA ASN A 14 23.88 -3.09 -6.40
C ASN A 14 22.66 -3.15 -7.31
N ILE A 15 21.57 -2.45 -6.97
CA ILE A 15 20.41 -2.30 -7.86
C ILE A 15 20.82 -1.53 -9.12
N LYS A 16 21.57 -0.42 -8.98
CA LYS A 16 22.09 0.32 -10.13
C LYS A 16 23.01 -0.53 -10.99
N ASN A 17 23.89 -1.30 -10.37
CA ASN A 17 24.83 -2.18 -11.08
C ASN A 17 24.13 -3.39 -11.71
N GLY A 18 23.03 -3.88 -11.13
CA GLY A 18 22.16 -4.88 -11.74
C GLY A 18 21.49 -4.35 -13.00
N ILE A 19 20.91 -3.15 -12.92
CA ILE A 19 20.31 -2.46 -14.07
C ILE A 19 21.35 -2.17 -15.15
N ARG A 20 22.55 -1.67 -14.78
CA ARG A 20 23.64 -1.41 -15.73
C ARG A 20 24.08 -2.68 -16.45
N ARG A 21 24.34 -3.77 -15.72
CA ARG A 21 24.69 -5.07 -16.34
C ARG A 21 23.61 -5.57 -17.30
N HIS A 22 22.34 -5.38 -16.97
CA HIS A 22 21.25 -5.72 -17.89
C HIS A 22 21.29 -4.85 -19.14
N ILE A 23 21.42 -3.53 -18.99
CA ILE A 23 21.54 -2.59 -20.11
C ILE A 23 22.75 -2.93 -20.99
N ASP A 24 23.88 -3.28 -20.40
CA ASP A 24 25.13 -3.61 -21.10
C ASP A 24 25.07 -4.97 -21.81
N SER A 25 24.17 -5.87 -21.38
CA SER A 25 23.92 -7.14 -22.08
C SER A 25 23.14 -6.98 -23.38
N ILE A 26 22.51 -5.82 -23.61
CA ILE A 26 21.71 -5.58 -24.81
C ILE A 26 22.64 -5.14 -25.95
N PRO A 27 22.55 -5.78 -27.13
CA PRO A 27 23.32 -5.36 -28.30
C PRO A 27 23.06 -3.90 -28.65
N ARG A 28 24.14 -3.14 -28.81
CA ARG A 28 24.12 -1.74 -29.18
C ARG A 28 24.38 -1.59 -30.67
N ILE A 29 23.75 -0.59 -31.29
CA ILE A 29 24.00 -0.20 -32.67
C ILE A 29 24.54 1.22 -32.69
N GLU A 30 25.45 1.47 -33.62
CA GLU A 30 25.84 2.82 -34.00
C GLU A 30 24.69 3.55 -34.69
N SER A 31 24.64 4.87 -34.50
CA SER A 31 23.72 5.76 -35.21
C SER A 31 23.86 5.59 -36.74
N HIS A 32 22.80 5.10 -37.39
CA HIS A 32 22.75 4.97 -38.86
C HIS A 32 22.73 6.34 -39.56
N TYR A 33 22.29 7.40 -38.88
CA TYR A 33 22.06 8.72 -39.49
C TYR A 33 23.20 9.73 -39.24
N LEU A 34 24.06 9.53 -38.23
CA LEU A 34 25.05 10.54 -37.78
C LEU A 34 26.44 9.94 -37.53
N ARG A 35 26.90 9.01 -38.38
CA ARG A 35 28.21 8.33 -38.24
C ARG A 35 29.41 9.27 -38.17
N GLN A 36 29.32 10.48 -38.74
CA GLN A 36 30.44 11.44 -38.79
C GLN A 36 30.50 12.40 -37.58
N GLN A 37 29.49 12.46 -36.71
CA GLN A 37 29.40 13.54 -35.70
C GLN A 37 29.33 13.08 -34.24
N THR A 38 29.07 11.80 -33.94
CA THR A 38 29.02 11.32 -32.54
C THR A 38 29.47 9.87 -32.38
N SER A 39 30.18 9.57 -31.29
CA SER A 39 30.51 8.20 -30.85
C SER A 39 29.41 7.56 -29.97
N ARG A 40 28.16 8.03 -30.07
CA ARG A 40 27.07 7.55 -29.21
C ARG A 40 26.47 6.27 -29.77
N GLU A 41 26.39 5.26 -28.93
CA GLU A 41 25.76 3.98 -29.21
C GLU A 41 24.30 3.98 -28.72
N PHE A 42 23.42 3.31 -29.45
CA PHE A 42 21.99 3.24 -29.15
C PHE A 42 21.54 1.80 -28.98
N ILE A 43 20.52 1.58 -28.15
CA ILE A 43 19.90 0.27 -28.00
C ILE A 43 19.05 -0.03 -29.24
N TYR A 44 19.13 -1.25 -29.77
CA TYR A 44 18.36 -1.69 -30.94
C TYR A 44 16.85 -1.38 -30.79
N SER A 45 16.25 -0.69 -31.76
CA SER A 45 14.88 -0.14 -31.69
C SER A 45 13.76 -1.19 -31.73
N GLY A 46 14.09 -2.47 -31.84
CA GLY A 46 13.13 -3.58 -31.86
C GLY A 46 12.52 -3.94 -30.50
N LYS A 47 12.93 -3.28 -29.40
CA LYS A 47 12.31 -3.45 -28.08
C LYS A 47 11.95 -2.10 -27.45
N SER A 48 10.70 -1.99 -27.02
CA SER A 48 10.20 -0.89 -26.20
C SER A 48 10.79 -0.93 -24.78
N LEU A 49 10.78 0.21 -24.08
CA LEU A 49 11.19 0.28 -22.67
C LEU A 49 10.42 -0.72 -21.78
N SER A 50 9.15 -0.98 -22.09
CA SER A 50 8.31 -1.96 -21.42
C SER A 50 8.76 -3.41 -21.65
N GLU A 51 9.36 -3.71 -22.81
CA GLU A 51 9.95 -5.02 -23.11
C GLU A 51 11.29 -5.19 -22.41
N LEU A 52 12.12 -4.15 -22.42
CA LEU A 52 13.39 -4.14 -21.67
C LEU A 52 13.18 -4.35 -20.17
N PHE A 53 12.15 -3.72 -19.60
CA PHE A 53 11.76 -3.94 -18.20
C PHE A 53 11.25 -5.36 -17.96
N ARG A 54 10.47 -5.93 -18.87
CA ARG A 54 10.00 -7.32 -18.76
C ARG A 54 11.14 -8.33 -18.82
N ASP A 55 12.13 -8.10 -19.68
CA ASP A 55 13.31 -8.94 -19.78
C ASP A 55 14.17 -8.83 -18.51
N TYR A 56 14.38 -7.60 -17.99
CA TYR A 56 15.08 -7.42 -16.72
C TYR A 56 14.36 -8.12 -15.56
N LYS A 57 13.03 -8.01 -15.52
CA LYS A 57 12.22 -8.69 -14.51
C LYS A 57 12.35 -10.21 -14.62
N ARG A 58 12.30 -10.76 -15.83
CA ARG A 58 12.51 -12.20 -16.07
C ARG A 58 13.90 -12.66 -15.63
N ASP A 59 14.93 -11.86 -15.89
CA ASP A 59 16.29 -12.13 -15.43
C ASP A 59 16.41 -12.09 -13.90
N CYS A 60 15.74 -11.14 -13.24
CA CYS A 60 15.63 -11.09 -11.79
C CYS A 60 14.88 -12.31 -11.23
N ASP A 61 13.79 -12.73 -11.87
CA ASP A 61 12.99 -13.89 -11.49
C ASP A 61 13.79 -15.20 -11.67
N MET A 62 14.54 -15.34 -12.77
CA MET A 62 15.46 -16.48 -13.02
C MET A 62 16.59 -16.54 -12.00
N LYS A 63 17.08 -15.39 -11.53
CA LYS A 63 18.09 -15.28 -10.46
C LYS A 63 17.50 -15.44 -9.05
N GLN A 64 16.22 -15.82 -8.94
CA GLN A 64 15.48 -15.94 -7.68
C GLN A 64 15.63 -14.69 -6.79
N VAL A 65 15.48 -13.51 -7.38
CA VAL A 65 15.37 -12.26 -6.63
C VAL A 65 13.87 -12.00 -6.40
N PRO A 66 13.25 -12.46 -5.28
CA PRO A 66 11.83 -12.24 -5.05
C PRO A 66 11.46 -10.76 -5.05
N SER A 67 10.27 -10.42 -5.57
CA SER A 67 9.85 -9.05 -5.85
C SER A 67 9.26 -8.26 -4.67
N ASP A 68 9.16 -8.86 -3.48
CA ASP A 68 8.69 -8.20 -2.24
C ASP A 68 9.73 -8.41 -1.13
N GLN A 69 10.92 -7.89 -1.34
CA GLN A 69 12.01 -8.09 -0.40
C GLN A 69 12.04 -6.99 0.65
N CYS A 70 12.02 -7.41 1.92
CA CYS A 70 12.40 -6.54 3.02
C CYS A 70 13.80 -5.96 2.78
N ASP A 71 13.91 -4.63 2.80
CA ASP A 71 15.16 -3.90 2.61
C ASP A 71 16.28 -4.47 3.50
N LEU A 72 15.98 -4.77 4.78
CA LEU A 72 16.96 -5.32 5.72
C LEU A 72 17.44 -6.72 5.33
N CYS A 73 16.53 -7.60 4.91
CA CYS A 73 16.90 -8.93 4.42
C CYS A 73 17.77 -8.85 3.16
N ASN A 74 17.48 -7.90 2.29
CA ASN A 74 18.26 -7.67 1.08
C ASN A 74 19.64 -7.11 1.38
N SER A 75 19.71 -6.11 2.26
CA SER A 75 20.98 -5.55 2.70
C SER A 75 21.87 -6.65 3.29
N TYR A 76 21.33 -7.55 4.11
CA TYR A 76 22.08 -8.68 4.65
C TYR A 76 22.51 -9.68 3.56
N ARG A 77 21.60 -10.07 2.65
CA ARG A 77 21.91 -11.01 1.56
C ARG A 77 23.02 -10.50 0.65
N ASN A 78 23.01 -9.19 0.38
CA ASN A 78 23.96 -8.54 -0.52
C ASN A 78 25.26 -8.09 0.18
N ALA A 79 25.35 -8.19 1.51
CA ALA A 79 26.56 -7.84 2.25
C ALA A 79 27.64 -8.92 2.11
N LEU A 80 28.91 -8.49 2.13
CA LEU A 80 30.10 -9.34 2.03
C LEU A 80 31.10 -9.01 3.15
N GLY A 81 31.89 -10.00 3.57
CA GLY A 81 32.94 -9.87 4.59
C GLY A 81 32.41 -9.30 5.91
N ASP A 82 33.20 -8.43 6.55
CA ASP A 82 32.93 -7.83 7.85
C ASP A 82 31.57 -7.11 7.94
N HIS A 83 31.09 -6.54 6.83
CA HIS A 83 29.77 -5.90 6.81
C HIS A 83 28.61 -6.89 6.98
N LYS A 84 28.78 -8.15 6.55
CA LYS A 84 27.78 -9.18 6.75
C LYS A 84 27.72 -9.62 8.20
N GLU A 85 28.88 -9.78 8.85
CA GLU A 85 28.96 -10.12 10.28
C GLU A 85 28.33 -9.04 11.16
N GLN A 86 28.57 -7.77 10.86
CA GLN A 86 27.93 -6.63 11.55
C GLN A 86 26.40 -6.59 11.37
N LEU A 87 25.88 -7.15 10.28
CA LEU A 87 24.45 -7.19 9.99
C LEU A 87 23.78 -8.49 10.46
N ALA A 88 24.55 -9.52 10.83
CA ALA A 88 24.04 -10.84 11.18
C ALA A 88 23.11 -10.78 12.40
N GLU A 89 23.54 -10.14 13.49
CA GLU A 89 22.71 -10.00 14.69
C GLU A 89 21.39 -9.27 14.40
N LYS A 90 21.44 -8.18 13.63
CA LYS A 90 20.24 -7.43 13.22
C LYS A 90 19.33 -8.26 12.31
N TYR A 91 19.91 -9.07 11.44
CA TYR A 91 19.16 -9.95 10.55
C TYR A 91 18.46 -11.07 11.32
N ASP A 92 19.16 -11.72 12.26
CA ASP A 92 18.63 -12.80 13.08
C ASP A 92 17.51 -12.30 13.99
N LEU A 93 17.72 -11.15 14.63
CA LEU A 93 16.66 -10.49 15.41
C LEU A 93 15.44 -10.19 14.55
N HIS A 94 15.64 -9.63 13.35
CA HIS A 94 14.56 -9.30 12.42
C HIS A 94 13.80 -10.54 11.93
N GLN A 95 14.47 -11.68 11.70
CA GLN A 95 13.78 -12.94 11.39
C GLN A 95 12.96 -13.45 12.58
N LYS A 96 13.52 -13.38 13.79
CA LYS A 96 12.80 -13.78 15.02
C LYS A 96 11.57 -12.92 15.24
N GLU A 97 11.67 -11.60 15.11
CA GLU A 97 10.54 -10.67 15.23
C GLU A 97 9.47 -10.97 14.18
N LYS A 98 9.86 -11.25 12.94
CA LYS A 98 8.95 -11.66 11.86
C LYS A 98 8.17 -12.94 12.21
N GLU A 99 8.83 -13.95 12.75
CA GLU A 99 8.18 -15.20 13.17
C GLU A 99 7.21 -14.96 14.32
N LEU A 100 7.63 -14.21 15.34
CA LEU A 100 6.77 -13.83 16.47
C LEU A 100 5.55 -13.04 16.02
N SER A 101 5.71 -12.07 15.12
CA SER A 101 4.62 -11.26 14.58
C SER A 101 3.61 -12.10 13.79
N ARG A 102 4.08 -13.10 13.02
CA ARG A 102 3.21 -14.03 12.30
C ARG A 102 2.43 -14.94 13.25
N LEU A 103 3.09 -15.46 14.28
CA LEU A 103 2.47 -16.28 15.30
C LEU A 103 1.41 -15.50 16.07
N GLU A 104 1.72 -14.27 16.48
CA GLU A 104 0.77 -13.39 17.17
C GLU A 104 -0.47 -13.09 16.30
N LYS A 105 -0.26 -12.77 15.02
CA LYS A 105 -1.36 -12.55 14.06
C LYS A 105 -2.22 -13.79 13.89
N GLN A 106 -1.60 -14.98 13.86
CA GLN A 106 -2.32 -16.25 13.78
C GLN A 106 -3.14 -16.52 15.05
N MET A 107 -2.56 -16.31 16.23
CA MET A 107 -3.27 -16.46 17.50
C MET A 107 -4.46 -15.51 17.61
N ASP A 108 -4.32 -14.26 17.17
CA ASP A 108 -5.44 -13.31 17.18
C ASP A 108 -6.55 -13.73 16.21
N LYS A 109 -6.20 -14.28 15.03
CA LYS A 109 -7.19 -14.85 14.11
C LYS A 109 -7.98 -15.99 14.73
N GLU A 110 -7.33 -16.83 15.53
CA GLU A 110 -7.98 -17.95 16.23
C GLU A 110 -8.89 -17.49 17.36
N LYS A 111 -8.64 -16.32 17.95
CA LYS A 111 -9.50 -15.71 18.98
C LYS A 111 -10.82 -15.13 18.43
N ILE A 112 -10.99 -15.03 17.11
CA ILE A 112 -12.18 -14.40 16.51
C ILE A 112 -13.45 -15.20 16.86
N LYS A 113 -14.24 -14.63 17.76
CA LYS A 113 -15.57 -15.07 18.23
C LYS A 113 -16.62 -14.00 17.84
N GLU A 114 -17.87 -14.16 18.26
CA GLU A 114 -18.97 -13.22 17.91
C GLU A 114 -18.67 -11.76 18.30
N ASN A 115 -18.03 -11.54 19.45
CA ASN A 115 -17.74 -10.18 19.97
C ASN A 115 -16.27 -9.77 19.80
N PHE A 116 -15.52 -10.44 18.92
CA PHE A 116 -14.09 -10.19 18.77
C PHE A 116 -13.74 -10.03 17.29
N ILE A 117 -13.34 -8.83 16.89
CA ILE A 117 -13.02 -8.51 15.50
C ILE A 117 -11.51 -8.35 15.35
N VAL A 118 -10.96 -8.98 14.32
CA VAL A 118 -9.61 -8.72 13.87
C VAL A 118 -9.66 -8.22 12.44
N ALA A 119 -9.23 -6.98 12.24
CA ALA A 119 -9.23 -6.31 10.96
C ALA A 119 -7.85 -5.73 10.64
N CYS A 120 -7.50 -5.70 9.36
CA CYS A 120 -6.31 -5.02 8.87
C CYS A 120 -6.73 -3.86 7.99
N TYR A 121 -6.18 -2.67 8.25
CA TYR A 121 -6.45 -1.53 7.38
C TYR A 121 -5.21 -1.03 6.67
N ASP A 122 -5.40 -0.56 5.44
CA ASP A 122 -4.32 -0.11 4.56
C ASP A 122 -4.79 0.98 3.59
N LEU A 123 -3.85 1.82 3.16
CA LEU A 123 -4.14 2.85 2.16
C LEU A 123 -3.54 2.45 0.82
N GLN A 124 -4.39 2.19 -0.17
CA GLN A 124 -3.96 1.82 -1.51
C GLN A 124 -3.09 2.90 -2.15
N ALA A 125 -2.21 2.48 -3.06
CA ALA A 125 -1.51 3.39 -3.96
C ALA A 125 -2.49 4.36 -4.65
N VAL A 126 -2.05 5.61 -4.84
CA VAL A 126 -2.88 6.70 -5.37
C VAL A 126 -3.49 6.31 -6.71
N LEU A 127 -4.79 6.58 -6.86
CA LEU A 127 -5.59 6.29 -8.05
C LEU A 127 -5.84 7.59 -8.83
N PRO A 128 -5.01 7.91 -9.84
CA PRO A 128 -5.18 9.16 -10.60
C PRO A 128 -6.31 9.06 -11.61
N SER A 129 -6.99 10.19 -11.86
CA SER A 129 -7.92 10.37 -12.97
C SER A 129 -7.71 11.74 -13.63
N PRO A 130 -7.67 11.87 -14.97
CA PRO A 130 -7.90 10.80 -15.94
C PRO A 130 -6.72 9.81 -16.05
N ARG A 131 -7.02 8.55 -16.41
CA ARG A 131 -6.07 7.45 -16.59
C ARG A 131 -6.44 6.61 -17.81
N GLY A 132 -5.47 6.33 -18.67
CA GLY A 132 -5.58 5.45 -19.84
C GLY A 132 -4.32 5.49 -20.67
N ASP A 133 -4.32 4.74 -21.79
CA ASP A 133 -3.13 4.54 -22.61
C ASP A 133 -2.94 5.61 -23.71
N THR A 134 -3.80 6.63 -23.75
CA THR A 134 -3.66 7.76 -24.69
C THR A 134 -2.60 8.76 -24.23
N SER A 135 -1.71 9.13 -25.16
CA SER A 135 -0.60 10.07 -24.93
C SER A 135 -1.05 11.44 -24.40
N ILE A 136 -2.27 11.87 -24.74
CA ILE A 136 -2.88 13.12 -24.26
C ILE A 136 -2.98 13.19 -22.73
N PHE A 137 -3.19 12.06 -22.04
CA PHE A 137 -3.29 12.06 -20.57
C PHE A 137 -1.98 12.33 -19.85
N TYR A 138 -0.84 12.26 -20.55
CA TYR A 138 0.43 12.68 -19.98
C TYR A 138 0.48 14.20 -19.74
N TYR A 139 -0.21 14.97 -20.58
CA TYR A 139 -0.22 16.43 -20.53
C TYR A 139 -1.38 17.02 -19.73
N LYS A 140 -2.26 16.18 -19.17
CA LYS A 140 -3.39 16.62 -18.34
C LYS A 140 -3.04 16.53 -16.86
N SER A 141 -3.45 17.53 -16.09
CA SER A 141 -3.46 17.46 -14.64
C SER A 141 -4.30 16.28 -14.17
N LYS A 142 -3.73 15.46 -13.28
CA LYS A 142 -4.40 14.28 -12.74
C LYS A 142 -4.92 14.62 -11.35
N LEU A 143 -6.21 14.38 -11.15
CA LEU A 143 -6.84 14.42 -9.84
C LEU A 143 -6.49 13.12 -9.10
N ASN A 144 -5.87 13.23 -7.94
CA ASN A 144 -5.52 12.09 -7.11
C ASN A 144 -6.73 11.61 -6.31
N SER A 145 -7.02 10.31 -6.41
CA SER A 145 -7.99 9.64 -5.56
C SER A 145 -7.31 8.67 -4.60
N PHE A 146 -7.94 8.48 -3.45
CA PHE A 146 -7.46 7.66 -2.35
C PHE A 146 -8.50 6.59 -2.03
N ASN A 147 -8.03 5.38 -1.76
CA ASN A 147 -8.84 4.26 -1.35
C ASN A 147 -8.25 3.67 -0.08
N PHE A 148 -8.91 3.88 1.05
CA PHE A 148 -8.55 3.29 2.32
C PHE A 148 -9.40 2.06 2.57
N THR A 149 -8.77 0.93 2.89
CA THR A 149 -9.47 -0.33 3.07
C THR A 149 -9.38 -0.81 4.50
N ILE A 150 -10.46 -1.38 5.01
CA ILE A 150 -10.51 -2.13 6.26
C ILE A 150 -10.97 -3.54 5.92
N CYS A 151 -10.09 -4.52 6.12
CA CYS A 151 -10.29 -5.92 5.76
C CYS A 151 -10.44 -6.77 7.02
N GLU A 152 -11.61 -7.34 7.25
CA GLU A 152 -11.85 -8.28 8.35
C GLU A 152 -11.31 -9.67 8.01
N MET A 153 -10.54 -10.25 8.93
CA MET A 153 -9.76 -11.47 8.62
C MET A 153 -10.59 -12.75 8.55
N LYS A 154 -11.73 -12.84 9.26
CA LYS A 154 -12.59 -14.05 9.28
C LYS A 154 -13.74 -13.99 8.28
N SER A 155 -14.43 -12.85 8.20
CA SER A 155 -15.57 -12.66 7.30
C SER A 155 -15.11 -12.46 5.84
N GLY A 156 -13.87 -12.03 5.63
CA GLY A 156 -13.39 -11.59 4.31
C GLY A 156 -14.12 -10.32 3.82
N LYS A 157 -14.83 -9.62 4.71
CA LYS A 157 -15.49 -8.35 4.42
C LYS A 157 -14.41 -7.29 4.21
N VAL A 158 -14.56 -6.50 3.15
CA VAL A 158 -13.65 -5.39 2.84
C VAL A 158 -14.46 -4.12 2.67
N GLU A 159 -14.23 -3.16 3.57
CA GLU A 159 -14.78 -1.83 3.45
C GLU A 159 -13.79 -0.90 2.80
N CYS A 160 -14.22 -0.22 1.73
CA CYS A 160 -13.46 0.76 0.98
C CYS A 160 -14.01 2.15 1.22
N PHE A 161 -13.19 3.01 1.80
CA PHE A 161 -13.45 4.43 1.92
C PHE A 161 -12.73 5.17 0.80
N PHE A 162 -13.50 5.76 -0.12
CA PHE A 162 -12.98 6.38 -1.33
C PHE A 162 -13.27 7.89 -1.34
N TRP A 163 -12.23 8.68 -1.61
CA TRP A 163 -12.33 10.13 -1.80
C TRP A 163 -11.22 10.63 -2.72
N HIS A 164 -11.30 11.89 -3.17
CA HIS A 164 -10.24 12.52 -3.95
C HIS A 164 -9.65 13.74 -3.23
N GLU A 165 -8.51 14.23 -3.71
CA GLU A 165 -7.73 15.29 -3.05
C GLU A 165 -8.48 16.61 -2.87
N ALA A 166 -9.49 16.91 -3.71
CA ALA A 166 -10.37 18.07 -3.48
C ALA A 166 -11.37 17.89 -2.32
N HIS A 167 -11.55 16.67 -1.79
CA HIS A 167 -12.38 16.40 -0.62
C HIS A 167 -11.57 16.22 0.67
N GLY A 168 -10.33 15.74 0.59
CA GLY A 168 -9.52 15.52 1.78
C GLY A 168 -8.12 15.05 1.43
N GLY A 169 -7.21 15.15 2.39
CA GLY A 169 -5.84 14.67 2.26
C GLY A 169 -5.75 13.15 2.46
N ARG A 170 -4.65 12.69 3.03
CA ARG A 170 -4.44 11.28 3.41
C ARG A 170 -3.74 11.17 4.75
N GLY A 171 -4.04 12.11 5.65
CA GLY A 171 -3.41 12.24 6.96
C GLY A 171 -4.28 11.63 8.06
N ALA A 172 -3.87 11.89 9.30
CA ALA A 172 -4.52 11.33 10.49
C ALA A 172 -6.03 11.64 10.60
N ASN A 173 -6.50 12.80 10.09
CA ASN A 173 -7.91 13.17 10.13
C ASN A 173 -8.73 12.28 9.21
N GLU A 174 -8.28 12.10 7.97
CA GLU A 174 -9.00 11.29 6.99
C GLU A 174 -9.02 9.82 7.41
N ILE A 175 -7.85 9.28 7.80
CA ILE A 175 -7.72 7.90 8.27
C ILE A 175 -8.54 7.67 9.55
N GLY A 176 -8.40 8.55 10.55
CA GLY A 176 -9.14 8.44 11.81
C GLY A 176 -10.64 8.57 11.63
N THR A 177 -11.11 9.40 10.68
CA THR A 177 -12.54 9.48 10.32
C THR A 177 -13.04 8.14 9.75
N CYS A 178 -12.30 7.55 8.81
CA CYS A 178 -12.70 6.26 8.21
C CYS A 178 -12.78 5.16 9.27
N VAL A 179 -11.76 5.08 10.14
CA VAL A 179 -11.72 4.08 11.21
C VAL A 179 -12.84 4.33 12.23
N LEU A 180 -13.11 5.59 12.61
CA LEU A 180 -14.21 5.88 13.54
C LEU A 180 -15.58 5.51 12.94
N LYS A 181 -15.82 5.82 11.67
CA LYS A 181 -17.05 5.42 10.96
C LYS A 181 -17.24 3.91 10.97
N TYR A 182 -16.17 3.16 10.65
CA TYR A 182 -16.19 1.71 10.75
C TYR A 182 -16.54 1.22 12.16
N LEU A 183 -15.91 1.81 13.19
CA LEU A 183 -16.17 1.44 14.59
C LEU A 183 -17.61 1.78 15.02
N GLN A 184 -18.18 2.90 14.55
CA GLN A 184 -19.57 3.28 14.80
C GLN A 184 -20.54 2.25 14.21
N GLU A 185 -20.42 1.96 12.91
CA GLU A 185 -21.26 0.96 12.23
C GLU A 185 -21.12 -0.43 12.88
N THR A 186 -19.90 -0.80 13.25
CA THR A 186 -19.61 -2.06 13.93
C THR A 186 -20.27 -2.11 15.31
N ALA A 187 -20.12 -1.07 16.14
CA ALA A 187 -20.70 -1.02 17.48
C ALA A 187 -22.24 -0.99 17.46
N GLU A 188 -22.85 -0.42 16.41
CA GLU A 188 -24.31 -0.44 16.21
C GLU A 188 -24.80 -1.82 15.76
N SER A 189 -23.99 -2.57 15.00
CA SER A 189 -24.35 -3.89 14.49
C SER A 189 -24.31 -5.00 15.54
N VAL A 190 -23.63 -4.78 16.67
CA VAL A 190 -23.42 -5.79 17.72
C VAL A 190 -24.28 -5.44 18.95
N ASN A 191 -25.07 -6.39 19.45
CA ASN A 191 -25.91 -6.21 20.64
C ASN A 191 -25.19 -6.63 21.95
N THR A 192 -23.94 -6.19 22.13
CA THR A 192 -23.17 -6.42 23.36
C THR A 192 -22.29 -5.22 23.69
N GLU A 193 -21.91 -5.08 24.96
CA GLU A 193 -20.91 -4.10 25.40
C GLU A 193 -19.50 -4.71 25.50
N GLU A 194 -19.36 -6.00 25.18
CA GLU A 194 -18.09 -6.73 25.26
C GLU A 194 -17.30 -6.76 23.95
N LEU A 195 -17.61 -5.88 22.99
CA LEU A 195 -16.93 -5.86 21.70
C LEU A 195 -15.46 -5.48 21.86
N GLU A 196 -14.57 -6.37 21.42
CA GLU A 196 -13.13 -6.14 21.36
C GLU A 196 -12.66 -6.11 19.90
N VAL A 197 -11.85 -5.10 19.55
CA VAL A 197 -11.36 -4.91 18.18
C VAL A 197 -9.84 -4.89 18.17
N ILE A 198 -9.24 -5.75 17.35
CA ILE A 198 -7.81 -5.71 17.04
C ILE A 198 -7.62 -5.19 15.61
N PHE A 199 -6.89 -4.08 15.51
CA PHE A 199 -6.42 -3.57 14.22
C PHE A 199 -4.98 -3.97 13.97
N TYR A 200 -4.73 -4.43 12.75
CA TYR A 200 -3.40 -4.54 12.17
C TYR A 200 -3.21 -3.45 11.11
N SER A 201 -2.02 -2.86 11.06
CA SER A 201 -1.76 -1.80 10.10
C SER A 201 -0.26 -1.63 9.81
N ASP A 202 0.09 -0.90 8.76
CA ASP A 202 1.48 -0.58 8.46
C ASP A 202 2.09 0.38 9.52
N ASN A 203 3.42 0.40 9.61
CA ASN A 203 4.11 1.30 10.52
C ASN A 203 4.38 2.67 9.86
N CYS A 204 3.35 3.29 9.28
CA CYS A 204 3.42 4.63 8.71
C CYS A 204 3.11 5.70 9.78
N CYS A 205 4.15 6.40 10.27
CA CYS A 205 4.03 7.40 11.34
C CYS A 205 3.11 8.58 11.00
N GLY A 206 3.10 9.03 9.74
CA GLY A 206 2.29 10.18 9.34
C GLY A 206 0.78 9.90 9.26
N GLN A 207 0.40 8.62 9.13
CA GLN A 207 -0.97 8.20 8.83
C GLN A 207 -1.58 7.38 9.96
N GLN A 208 -0.86 6.36 10.42
CA GLN A 208 -1.42 5.31 11.27
C GLN A 208 -0.81 5.34 12.68
N LYS A 209 0.49 5.64 12.82
CA LYS A 209 1.16 5.73 14.13
C LYS A 209 1.29 7.19 14.60
N ASN A 210 0.16 7.80 14.96
CA ASN A 210 0.13 9.17 15.48
C ASN A 210 -0.83 9.33 16.67
N ARG A 211 -0.56 10.33 17.53
CA ARG A 211 -1.34 10.60 18.76
C ARG A 211 -2.84 10.82 18.53
N PHE A 212 -3.21 11.31 17.35
CA PHE A 212 -4.61 11.63 17.05
C PHE A 212 -5.42 10.36 16.80
N LEU A 213 -4.83 9.35 16.17
CA LEU A 213 -5.49 8.06 16.01
C LEU A 213 -5.72 7.36 17.35
N PHE A 214 -4.73 7.41 18.26
CA PHE A 214 -4.92 6.90 19.62
C PHE A 214 -5.98 7.69 20.40
N GLY A 215 -6.01 9.01 20.25
CA GLY A 215 -7.09 9.85 20.81
C GLY A 215 -8.47 9.45 20.30
N MET A 216 -8.60 9.15 19.00
CA MET A 216 -9.82 8.63 18.40
C MET A 216 -10.21 7.26 18.98
N TYR A 217 -9.25 6.34 19.17
CA TYR A 217 -9.55 5.06 19.81
C TYR A 217 -10.05 5.21 21.25
N MET A 218 -9.44 6.09 22.05
CA MET A 218 -9.92 6.38 23.39
C MET A 218 -11.34 6.96 23.37
N HIS A 219 -11.62 7.87 22.43
CA HIS A 219 -12.96 8.41 22.24
C HIS A 219 -13.97 7.33 21.85
N ALA A 220 -13.61 6.43 20.92
CA ALA A 220 -14.45 5.33 20.49
C ALA A 220 -14.79 4.39 21.65
N VAL A 221 -13.80 3.97 22.44
CA VAL A 221 -14.02 3.14 23.64
C VAL A 221 -14.88 3.87 24.69
N ALA A 222 -14.72 5.18 24.84
CA ALA A 222 -15.46 5.95 25.84
C ALA A 222 -16.92 6.25 25.45
N LYS A 223 -17.25 6.26 24.15
CA LYS A 223 -18.55 6.72 23.64
C LYS A 223 -19.35 5.66 22.88
N LEU A 224 -18.70 4.60 22.41
CA LEU A 224 -19.32 3.49 21.69
C LEU A 224 -19.34 2.24 22.58
N LYS A 225 -20.15 1.24 22.21
CA LYS A 225 -20.22 -0.07 22.88
C LYS A 225 -19.00 -0.94 22.54
N ILE A 226 -17.80 -0.44 22.84
CA ILE A 226 -16.53 -1.11 22.56
C ILE A 226 -15.75 -1.21 23.87
N LYS A 227 -15.48 -2.45 24.29
CA LYS A 227 -14.75 -2.75 25.52
C LYS A 227 -13.27 -2.40 25.40
N ALA A 228 -12.64 -2.79 24.28
CA ALA A 228 -11.22 -2.55 24.06
C ALA A 228 -10.87 -2.45 22.58
N ILE A 229 -9.89 -1.60 22.28
CA ILE A 229 -9.26 -1.52 20.96
C ILE A 229 -7.76 -1.76 21.13
N THR A 230 -7.23 -2.76 20.44
CA THR A 230 -5.78 -3.03 20.36
C THR A 230 -5.30 -2.73 18.96
N HIS A 231 -4.22 -1.97 18.82
CA HIS A 231 -3.64 -1.65 17.52
C HIS A 231 -2.20 -2.17 17.43
N LYS A 232 -1.99 -3.14 16.52
CA LYS A 232 -0.72 -3.81 16.28
C LYS A 232 -0.11 -3.35 14.95
N PHE A 233 1.18 -3.04 14.97
CA PHE A 233 1.91 -2.56 13.80
C PHE A 233 2.67 -3.69 13.14
N LEU A 234 2.53 -3.78 11.83
CA LEU A 234 3.17 -4.81 11.02
C LEU A 234 4.65 -4.49 10.78
N ILE A 235 5.48 -5.55 10.80
CA ILE A 235 6.91 -5.44 10.49
C ILE A 235 7.09 -5.16 9.00
N ARG A 236 7.88 -4.13 8.68
CA ARG A 236 8.08 -3.66 7.30
C ARG A 236 8.73 -4.74 6.44
N GLY A 237 8.21 -4.91 5.21
CA GLY A 237 8.80 -5.77 4.18
C GLY A 237 8.56 -7.28 4.36
N HIS A 238 7.77 -7.69 5.36
CA HIS A 238 7.39 -9.09 5.58
C HIS A 238 5.90 -9.31 5.75
N THR A 239 5.14 -8.26 5.49
CA THR A 239 3.71 -8.22 5.70
C THR A 239 2.99 -9.06 4.66
N GLN A 240 2.24 -10.07 5.11
CA GLN A 240 1.09 -10.56 4.38
C GLN A 240 -0.11 -9.76 4.88
N ASN A 241 -0.37 -8.62 4.24
CA ASN A 241 -1.53 -7.79 4.56
C ASN A 241 -2.73 -8.29 3.76
N GLU A 242 -3.84 -8.59 4.42
CA GLU A 242 -5.10 -8.91 3.76
C GLU A 242 -5.58 -7.74 2.87
N GLY A 243 -5.20 -6.51 3.23
CA GLY A 243 -5.33 -5.31 2.40
C GLY A 243 -4.61 -5.43 1.05
N ASP A 244 -3.41 -6.04 0.99
CA ASP A 244 -2.68 -6.20 -0.27
C ASP A 244 -3.42 -7.11 -1.25
N ASN A 245 -4.12 -8.13 -0.72
CA ASN A 245 -4.96 -9.00 -1.53
C ASN A 245 -6.15 -8.23 -2.11
N ALA A 246 -6.85 -7.46 -1.26
CA ALA A 246 -7.95 -6.59 -1.69
C ALA A 246 -7.49 -5.58 -2.75
N HIS A 247 -6.36 -4.92 -2.53
CA HIS A 247 -5.75 -3.98 -3.47
C HIS A 247 -5.35 -4.65 -4.78
N SER A 248 -4.77 -5.86 -4.74
CA SER A 248 -4.44 -6.64 -5.94
C SER A 248 -5.68 -6.98 -6.78
N VAL A 249 -6.80 -7.33 -6.13
CA VAL A 249 -8.07 -7.60 -6.80
C VAL A 249 -8.62 -6.32 -7.45
N ILE A 250 -8.61 -5.20 -6.74
CA ILE A 250 -9.01 -3.89 -7.27
C ILE A 250 -8.13 -3.48 -8.45
N GLU A 251 -6.81 -3.62 -8.34
CA GLU A 251 -5.87 -3.28 -9.42
C GLU A 251 -6.10 -4.12 -10.67
N LYS A 252 -6.40 -5.42 -10.52
CA LYS A 252 -6.77 -6.28 -11.64
C LYS A 252 -8.07 -5.83 -12.29
N ALA A 253 -9.06 -5.41 -11.50
CA ALA A 253 -10.31 -4.87 -12.01
C ALA A 253 -10.09 -3.56 -12.78
N VAL A 254 -9.29 -2.63 -12.23
CA VAL A 254 -8.89 -1.38 -12.89
C VAL A 254 -8.17 -1.66 -14.21
N LYS A 255 -7.17 -2.57 -14.21
CA LYS A 255 -6.45 -2.97 -15.43
C LYS A 255 -7.38 -3.58 -16.47
N ARG A 256 -8.37 -4.38 -16.07
CA ARG A 256 -9.38 -4.94 -16.98
C ARG A 256 -10.25 -3.84 -17.58
N TYR A 257 -10.73 -2.92 -16.76
CA TYR A 257 -11.56 -1.79 -17.22
C TYR A 257 -10.82 -0.92 -18.24
N LEU A 258 -9.54 -0.62 -17.98
CA LEU A 258 -8.71 0.20 -18.87
C LEU A 258 -8.54 -0.39 -20.28
N LYS A 259 -8.75 -1.70 -20.48
CA LYS A 259 -8.76 -2.32 -21.81
C LYS A 259 -9.99 -1.92 -22.65
N SER A 260 -11.09 -1.61 -22.00
CA SER A 260 -12.36 -1.23 -22.65
C SER A 260 -12.52 0.28 -22.81
N GLY A 261 -11.73 1.07 -22.09
CA GLY A 261 -11.73 2.52 -22.19
C GLY A 261 -11.01 3.20 -21.03
N PRO A 262 -10.69 4.48 -21.16
CA PRO A 262 -10.01 5.24 -20.12
C PRO A 262 -10.93 5.59 -18.96
N ILE A 263 -10.34 5.81 -17.79
CA ILE A 263 -10.99 6.32 -16.59
C ILE A 263 -10.89 7.84 -16.64
N TYR A 264 -12.02 8.54 -16.76
CA TYR A 264 -12.03 10.00 -16.81
C TYR A 264 -12.23 10.62 -15.43
N GLU A 265 -13.03 9.98 -14.59
CA GLU A 265 -13.51 10.55 -13.32
C GLU A 265 -13.27 9.62 -12.13
N PRO A 266 -13.10 10.17 -10.91
CA PRO A 266 -13.03 9.38 -9.68
C PRO A 266 -14.25 8.47 -9.47
N SER A 267 -15.42 8.90 -9.95
CA SER A 267 -16.68 8.15 -9.87
C SER A 267 -16.59 6.77 -10.54
N ASN A 268 -15.78 6.64 -11.61
CA ASN A 268 -15.57 5.37 -12.31
C ASN A 268 -14.82 4.37 -11.42
N TYR A 269 -13.84 4.82 -10.62
CA TYR A 269 -13.13 3.95 -9.67
C TYR A 269 -14.08 3.33 -8.67
N VAL A 270 -15.05 4.09 -8.14
CA VAL A 270 -16.05 3.56 -7.21
C VAL A 270 -16.84 2.41 -7.82
N SER A 271 -17.28 2.56 -9.08
CA SER A 271 -18.00 1.49 -9.80
C SER A 271 -17.12 0.26 -10.04
N ILE A 272 -15.84 0.47 -10.37
CA ILE A 272 -14.87 -0.62 -10.57
C ILE A 272 -14.59 -1.36 -9.26
N ILE A 273 -14.37 -0.64 -8.15
CA ILE A 273 -14.09 -1.21 -6.83
C ILE A 273 -15.27 -2.05 -6.36
N ARG A 274 -16.50 -1.55 -6.46
CA ARG A 274 -17.73 -2.30 -6.12
C ARG A 274 -17.90 -3.59 -6.93
N SER A 275 -17.43 -3.58 -8.18
CA SER A 275 -17.52 -4.70 -9.11
C SER A 275 -16.34 -5.66 -9.01
N ALA A 276 -15.28 -5.29 -8.29
CA ALA A 276 -14.10 -6.13 -8.12
C ALA A 276 -14.48 -7.30 -7.20
N LYS A 277 -14.44 -8.54 -7.69
CA LYS A 277 -14.70 -9.73 -6.87
C LYS A 277 -13.78 -10.87 -7.29
N LYS A 278 -13.34 -11.68 -6.33
CA LYS A 278 -12.75 -12.99 -6.60
C LYS A 278 -13.87 -14.03 -6.68
N THR A 279 -13.72 -15.04 -7.52
CA THR A 279 -14.64 -16.20 -7.59
C THR A 279 -14.82 -16.76 -6.18
N GLY A 280 -16.03 -16.71 -5.62
CA GLY A 280 -16.34 -17.24 -4.27
C GLY A 280 -16.38 -16.23 -3.12
N GLY A 281 -16.19 -14.91 -3.36
CA GLY A 281 -16.64 -13.86 -2.44
C GLY A 281 -15.56 -12.97 -1.81
N THR A 282 -15.68 -11.67 -2.07
CA THR A 282 -15.25 -10.57 -1.20
C THR A 282 -16.28 -9.48 -1.41
N PHE A 283 -17.03 -9.11 -0.37
CA PHE A 283 -18.01 -8.04 -0.47
C PHE A 283 -17.27 -6.72 -0.24
N PHE A 284 -16.97 -6.03 -1.33
CA PHE A 284 -16.49 -4.66 -1.26
C PHE A 284 -17.67 -3.74 -0.97
N ILE A 285 -17.67 -3.15 0.22
CA ILE A 285 -18.60 -2.08 0.56
C ILE A 285 -17.87 -0.78 0.30
N THR A 286 -18.33 0.01 -0.66
CA THR A 286 -17.64 1.28 -1.02
C THR A 286 -18.42 2.49 -0.55
N PHE A 287 -17.82 3.21 0.38
CA PHE A 287 -18.28 4.48 0.92
C PHE A 287 -17.58 5.64 0.19
N ARG A 288 -18.37 6.60 -0.30
CA ARG A 288 -17.85 7.87 -0.79
C ARG A 288 -17.75 8.85 0.37
N ILE A 289 -16.56 9.38 0.63
CA ILE A 289 -16.37 10.40 1.66
C ILE A 289 -16.25 11.78 1.01
N PHE A 290 -17.04 12.71 1.53
CA PHE A 290 -17.03 14.12 1.14
C PHE A 290 -16.34 14.98 2.21
N LEU A 291 -15.90 16.18 1.83
CA LEU A 291 -15.18 17.12 2.71
C LEU A 291 -15.88 17.33 4.07
N THR A 292 -17.21 17.49 4.05
CA THR A 292 -18.02 17.74 5.26
C THR A 292 -18.05 16.58 6.24
N GLN A 293 -17.62 15.40 5.82
CA GLN A 293 -17.63 14.20 6.64
C GLN A 293 -16.29 13.93 7.33
N PHE A 294 -15.23 14.66 6.98
CA PHE A 294 -13.94 14.51 7.65
C PHE A 294 -13.96 15.19 9.00
N LEU A 295 -13.77 14.39 10.05
CA LEU A 295 -13.65 14.89 11.40
C LEU A 295 -12.27 15.50 11.59
N GLN A 296 -12.22 16.60 12.34
CA GLN A 296 -10.96 17.08 12.88
C GLN A 296 -10.58 16.22 14.07
N VAL A 297 -10.10 15.01 13.79
CA VAL A 297 -9.67 14.03 14.80
C VAL A 297 -8.67 14.65 15.79
N ARG A 298 -7.90 15.65 15.34
CA ARG A 298 -6.99 16.43 16.18
C ARG A 298 -7.64 17.24 17.31
N HIS A 299 -8.92 17.54 17.18
CA HIS A 299 -9.68 18.36 18.11
C HIS A 299 -10.79 17.57 18.81
N ILE A 300 -10.77 16.22 18.72
CA ILE A 300 -11.70 15.40 19.49
C ILE A 300 -11.44 15.66 20.98
N PRO A 301 -12.43 16.15 21.75
CA PRO A 301 -12.27 16.36 23.16
C PRO A 301 -12.06 15.01 23.85
N LEU A 302 -10.96 14.91 24.60
CA LEU A 302 -10.57 13.70 25.34
C LEU A 302 -11.21 13.62 26.72
N THR A 303 -12.12 14.53 27.06
CA THR A 303 -12.74 14.63 28.38
C THR A 303 -14.21 14.24 28.35
N LYS A 304 -14.66 13.57 29.41
CA LYS A 304 -16.07 13.26 29.67
C LYS A 304 -16.89 14.54 29.83
#